data_AF-A0A8T5L7N3-F1
#
_entry.id   AF-A0A8T5L7N3-F1
#
_cell.length_a   1.000
_cell.length_b   1.000
_cell.length_c   1.000
_cell.angle_alpha   90.00
_cell.angle_beta   90.00
_cell.angle_gamma   90.00
#
_symmetry.space_group_name_H-M   'P 1'
#
loop_
_entity.id
_entity.type
_entity.pdbx_description
1 polymer ?
#
loop_
_entity_poly.entity_id
_entity_poly.type
_entity_poly.pdbx_seq_one_letter_code
_entity_poly.pdbx_strand_id
1 'polypeptide(L)'
;MIEEELFSEYKEKRAWGISSAIDLHDCDADLIRNEAKIKEFVIQLCDLIQMKRFGDCVVVNFGEDEEVAGFSMTQLIETSLISGHFANKTNRVFLDVFSCKYYSPKITAEFAKEFFKAKDYIVNSTLRF
;
A
#
# COMPACT_ATOMS: atom_id res chain seq x y z
N MET A 1 -5.91 -15.02 14.87
CA MET A 1 -6.02 -16.31 14.14
C MET A 1 -5.29 -16.27 12.80
N ILE A 2 -5.83 -15.72 11.69
CA ILE A 2 -5.15 -15.74 10.36
C ILE A 2 -3.82 -14.95 10.36
N GLU A 3 -3.79 -13.78 11.01
CA GLU A 3 -2.61 -12.93 11.03
C GLU A 3 -1.47 -13.49 11.90
N GLU A 4 -1.83 -14.19 12.99
CA GLU A 4 -0.88 -14.90 13.84
C GLU A 4 -0.28 -16.10 13.10
N GLU A 5 -1.08 -16.77 12.26
CA GLU A 5 -0.63 -17.88 11.43
C GLU A 5 0.39 -17.41 10.37
N LEU A 6 0.11 -16.32 9.66
CA LEU A 6 1.02 -15.75 8.67
C LEU A 6 2.36 -15.32 9.29
N PHE A 7 2.32 -14.73 10.49
CA PHE A 7 3.54 -14.37 11.22
C PHE A 7 4.34 -15.61 11.67
N SER A 8 3.65 -16.66 12.14
CA SER A 8 4.31 -17.92 12.50
C SER A 8 4.99 -18.53 11.27
N GLU A 9 4.29 -18.61 10.15
CA GLU A 9 4.82 -19.16 8.90
C GLU A 9 6.01 -18.35 8.37
N TYR A 10 5.95 -17.00 8.41
CA TYR A 10 7.07 -16.12 8.07
C TYR A 10 8.34 -16.48 8.84
N LYS A 11 8.20 -16.72 10.15
CA LYS A 11 9.32 -17.08 11.03
C LYS A 11 9.81 -18.51 10.81
N GLU A 12 8.89 -19.48 10.79
CA GLU A 12 9.20 -20.90 10.71
C GLU A 12 9.86 -21.26 9.39
N LYS A 13 9.31 -20.75 8.28
CA LYS A 13 9.85 -20.99 6.94
C LYS A 13 10.98 -20.03 6.55
N ARG A 14 11.35 -19.10 7.43
CA ARG A 14 12.39 -18.08 7.20
C ARG A 14 12.19 -17.34 5.88
N ALA A 15 10.97 -16.87 5.66
CA ALA A 15 10.66 -16.08 4.48
C ALA A 15 11.60 -14.86 4.41
N TRP A 16 12.08 -14.55 3.20
CA TRP A 16 12.87 -13.36 2.92
C TRP A 16 12.06 -12.08 3.11
N GLY A 17 10.75 -12.13 2.87
CA GLY A 17 9.86 -10.99 3.01
C GLY A 17 8.38 -11.34 2.88
N ILE A 18 7.56 -10.31 2.78
CA ILE A 18 6.11 -10.41 2.61
C ILE A 18 5.64 -9.35 1.60
N SER A 19 4.72 -9.76 0.74
CA SER A 19 4.03 -8.88 -0.21
C SER A 19 2.54 -8.87 0.11
N SER A 20 1.93 -7.69 0.11
CA SER A 20 0.49 -7.52 0.25
C SER A 20 -0.05 -6.67 -0.89
N ALA A 21 -1.16 -7.12 -1.47
CA ALA A 21 -1.97 -6.37 -2.42
C ALA A 21 -3.27 -5.97 -1.70
N ILE A 22 -3.55 -4.68 -1.65
CA ILE A 22 -4.66 -4.08 -0.90
C ILE A 22 -5.50 -3.25 -1.87
N ASP A 23 -6.76 -3.65 -2.03
CA ASP A 23 -7.74 -2.94 -2.84
C ASP A 23 -8.68 -2.19 -1.91
N LEU A 24 -8.63 -0.85 -1.92
CA LEU A 24 -9.54 0.02 -1.18
C LEU A 24 -10.71 0.43 -2.08
N HIS A 25 -11.92 0.43 -1.51
CA HIS A 25 -13.14 0.76 -2.25
C HIS A 25 -13.83 2.01 -1.70
N ASP A 26 -14.44 2.78 -2.61
CA ASP A 26 -15.22 3.98 -2.31
C ASP A 26 -14.46 4.97 -1.42
N CYS A 27 -13.23 5.31 -1.82
CA CYS A 27 -12.37 6.26 -1.12
C CYS A 27 -12.84 7.71 -1.26
N ASP A 28 -12.37 8.57 -0.37
CA ASP A 28 -12.54 10.02 -0.48
C ASP A 28 -11.79 10.55 -1.71
N ALA A 29 -12.57 11.06 -2.66
CA ALA A 29 -12.10 11.60 -3.92
C ALA A 29 -11.05 12.72 -3.77
N ASP A 30 -11.17 13.57 -2.75
CA ASP A 30 -10.26 14.70 -2.57
C ASP A 30 -8.90 14.24 -2.03
N LEU A 31 -8.85 13.08 -1.37
CA LEU A 31 -7.61 12.50 -0.85
C LEU A 31 -6.83 11.75 -1.93
N ILE A 32 -7.51 10.91 -2.70
CA ILE A 32 -6.85 10.06 -3.72
C ILE A 32 -6.43 10.85 -4.97
N ARG A 33 -6.99 12.05 -5.17
CA ARG A 33 -6.65 12.95 -6.29
C ARG A 33 -5.71 14.08 -5.87
N ASN A 34 -5.05 13.94 -4.73
CA ASN A 34 -4.16 14.95 -4.18
C ASN A 34 -2.76 14.36 -3.97
N GLU A 35 -1.82 14.79 -4.81
CA GLU A 35 -0.42 14.34 -4.76
C GLU A 35 0.21 14.53 -3.37
N ALA A 36 -0.04 15.67 -2.71
CA ALA A 36 0.51 15.94 -1.39
C ALA A 36 -0.05 14.97 -0.34
N LYS A 37 -1.33 14.59 -0.44
CA LYS A 37 -1.94 13.59 0.43
C LYS A 37 -1.42 12.18 0.17
N ILE A 38 -1.16 11.82 -1.08
CA ILE A 38 -0.52 10.55 -1.43
C ILE A 38 0.90 10.48 -0.87
N LYS A 39 1.67 11.56 -0.98
CA LYS A 39 3.02 11.66 -0.39
C LYS A 39 2.98 11.61 1.14
N GLU A 40 2.02 12.29 1.77
CA GLU A 40 1.80 12.22 3.22
C GLU A 40 1.48 10.79 3.68
N PHE A 41 0.57 10.11 2.96
CA PHE A 41 0.19 8.72 3.23
C PHE A 41 1.40 7.79 3.24
N VAL A 42 2.23 7.81 2.19
CA VAL A 42 3.33 6.86 2.08
C VAL A 42 4.41 7.10 3.14
N ILE A 43 4.61 8.35 3.56
CA ILE A 43 5.50 8.70 4.67
C ILE A 43 5.02 8.04 5.96
N GLN A 44 3.74 8.21 6.29
CA GLN A 44 3.14 7.62 7.49
C GLN A 44 3.09 6.09 7.41
N LEU A 45 2.83 5.53 6.24
CA LEU A 45 2.86 4.09 6.01
C LEU A 45 4.26 3.51 6.27
N CYS A 46 5.32 4.16 5.78
CA CYS A 46 6.69 3.72 6.05
C CYS A 46 7.01 3.73 7.54
N ASP A 47 6.55 4.75 8.26
CA ASP A 47 6.75 4.85 9.71
C ASP A 47 5.96 3.75 10.45
N LEU A 48 4.72 3.45 10.03
CA LEU A 48 3.88 2.37 10.57
C LEU A 48 4.54 1.00 10.42
N ILE A 49 5.04 0.66 9.23
CA ILE A 49 5.70 -0.63 8.97
C ILE A 49 7.18 -0.63 9.41
N GLN A 50 7.66 0.49 9.96
CA GLN A 50 9.02 0.68 10.44
C GLN A 50 10.07 0.34 9.37
N MET A 51 9.85 0.83 8.15
CA MET A 51 10.78 0.72 7.01
C MET A 51 11.36 2.09 6.69
N LYS A 52 12.66 2.10 6.34
CA LYS A 52 13.35 3.33 5.97
C LYS A 52 13.14 3.64 4.49
N ARG A 53 12.66 4.84 4.20
CA ARG A 53 12.50 5.37 2.83
C ARG A 53 13.87 5.56 2.17
N PHE A 54 13.94 5.30 0.87
CA PHE A 54 15.09 5.57 0.02
C PHE A 54 14.68 6.52 -1.11
N GLY A 55 15.26 7.72 -1.13
CA GLY A 55 14.89 8.75 -2.09
C GLY A 55 13.47 9.29 -1.88
N ASP A 56 13.08 10.20 -2.77
CA ASP A 56 11.77 10.85 -2.74
C ASP A 56 10.68 9.94 -3.31
N CYS A 57 9.48 10.05 -2.77
CA CYS A 57 8.30 9.42 -3.34
C CYS A 57 8.00 10.01 -4.71
N VAL A 58 7.91 9.15 -5.72
CA VAL A 58 7.51 9.51 -7.08
C VAL A 58 6.01 9.36 -7.19
N VAL A 59 5.32 10.44 -7.56
CA VAL A 59 3.89 10.45 -7.81
C VAL A 59 3.65 11.11 -9.17
N VAL A 60 2.92 10.44 -10.04
CA VAL A 60 2.64 10.91 -11.40
C VAL A 60 1.16 10.71 -11.69
N ASN A 61 0.48 11.75 -12.13
CA ASN A 61 -0.88 11.65 -12.66
C ASN A 61 -0.82 11.37 -14.16
N PHE A 62 -1.32 10.22 -14.61
CA PHE A 62 -1.31 9.87 -16.02
C PHE A 62 -2.42 8.89 -16.40
N GLY A 63 -2.62 8.72 -17.70
CA GLY A 63 -3.69 7.91 -18.30
C GLY A 63 -4.47 8.75 -19.30
N GLU A 64 -4.39 8.40 -20.58
CA GLU A 64 -5.16 9.06 -21.65
C GLU A 64 -6.63 8.58 -21.67
N ASP A 65 -6.87 7.38 -21.16
CA ASP A 65 -8.20 6.79 -21.00
C ASP A 65 -8.78 7.14 -19.61
N GLU A 66 -9.90 7.85 -19.60
CA GLU A 66 -10.59 8.28 -18.38
C GLU A 66 -11.01 7.10 -17.47
N GLU A 67 -11.16 5.88 -18.02
CA GLU A 67 -11.50 4.68 -17.24
C GLU A 67 -10.40 4.28 -16.25
N VAL A 68 -9.13 4.53 -16.61
CA VAL A 68 -7.95 4.11 -15.84
C VAL A 68 -7.05 5.28 -15.42
N ALA A 69 -7.44 6.51 -15.75
CA ALA A 69 -6.70 7.70 -15.38
C ALA A 69 -6.65 7.87 -13.85
N GLY A 70 -5.49 8.29 -13.36
CA GLY A 70 -5.26 8.42 -11.93
C GLY A 70 -3.82 8.73 -11.58
N PHE A 71 -3.58 8.94 -10.29
CA PHE A 71 -2.20 8.99 -9.79
C PHE A 71 -1.64 7.58 -9.72
N SER A 72 -0.37 7.42 -10.09
CA SER A 72 0.43 6.27 -9.67
C SER A 72 1.57 6.76 -8.78
N MET A 73 1.89 5.96 -7.78
CA MET A 73 2.89 6.27 -6.76
C MET A 73 3.89 5.12 -6.63
N THR A 74 5.16 5.47 -6.44
CA THR A 74 6.20 4.54 -5.98
C THR A 74 7.03 5.17 -4.87
N GLN A 75 7.40 4.36 -3.88
CA GLN A 75 8.35 4.69 -2.84
C GLN A 75 9.29 3.51 -2.65
N LEU A 76 10.57 3.72 -2.99
CA LEU A 76 11.62 2.79 -2.61
C LEU A 76 11.80 2.85 -1.09
N ILE A 77 11.91 1.70 -0.47
CA ILE A 77 12.28 1.54 0.94
C ILE A 77 13.52 0.65 0.99
N GLU A 78 14.27 0.64 2.09
CA GLU A 78 15.53 -0.13 2.17
C GLU A 78 15.29 -1.60 1.76
N THR A 79 15.87 -1.97 0.61
CA THR A 79 15.80 -3.30 -0.02
C THR A 79 14.43 -3.76 -0.54
N SER A 80 13.42 -2.88 -0.65
CA SER A 80 12.10 -3.25 -1.22
C SER A 80 11.30 -2.04 -1.76
N LEU A 81 9.98 -2.19 -1.94
CA LEU A 81 9.16 -1.24 -2.70
C LEU A 81 7.72 -1.14 -2.15
N ILE A 82 7.19 0.08 -2.11
CA ILE A 82 5.75 0.36 -2.00
C ILE A 82 5.29 1.01 -3.31
N SER A 83 4.17 0.56 -3.87
CA SER A 83 3.57 1.17 -5.04
C SER A 83 2.06 1.26 -4.91
N GLY A 84 1.43 2.16 -5.65
CA GLY A 84 -0.02 2.15 -5.75
C GLY A 84 -0.58 2.96 -6.90
N HIS A 85 -1.83 2.69 -7.22
CA HIS A 85 -2.61 3.40 -8.23
C HIS A 85 -3.93 3.90 -7.64
N PHE A 86 -4.25 5.16 -7.92
CA PHE A 86 -5.37 5.91 -7.35
C PHE A 86 -6.34 6.26 -8.48
N ALA A 87 -7.32 5.40 -8.73
CA ALA A 87 -8.19 5.47 -9.89
C ALA A 87 -9.28 6.53 -9.71
N ASN A 88 -9.27 7.54 -10.59
CA ASN A 88 -10.18 8.70 -10.47
C ASN A 88 -11.64 8.30 -10.59
N LYS A 89 -11.97 7.47 -11.59
CA LYS A 89 -13.37 7.18 -11.95
C LYS A 89 -14.10 6.36 -10.89
N THR A 90 -13.42 5.39 -10.31
CA THR A 90 -14.03 4.39 -9.41
C THR A 90 -13.81 4.70 -7.93
N ASN A 91 -13.05 5.74 -7.60
CA ASN A 91 -12.61 6.05 -6.23
C ASN A 91 -11.94 4.85 -5.55
N ARG A 92 -11.13 4.11 -6.30
CA ARG A 92 -10.40 2.94 -5.81
C ARG A 92 -8.92 3.24 -5.66
N VAL A 93 -8.30 2.60 -4.68
CA VAL A 93 -6.85 2.59 -4.52
C VAL A 93 -6.37 1.15 -4.56
N PHE A 94 -5.39 0.88 -5.40
CA PHE A 94 -4.70 -0.40 -5.48
C PHE A 94 -3.31 -0.18 -4.90
N LEU A 95 -3.03 -0.78 -3.74
CA LEU A 95 -1.79 -0.56 -2.98
C LEU A 95 -1.03 -1.88 -2.86
N ASP A 96 0.22 -1.87 -3.29
CA ASP A 96 1.17 -2.95 -3.13
C ASP A 96 2.25 -2.56 -2.12
N VAL A 97 2.43 -3.40 -1.10
CA VAL A 97 3.47 -3.23 -0.09
C VAL A 97 4.35 -4.46 -0.11
N PHE A 98 5.61 -4.29 -0.50
CA PHE A 98 6.60 -5.35 -0.46
C PHE A 98 7.72 -4.97 0.51
N SER A 99 7.98 -5.83 1.49
CA SER A 99 8.98 -5.60 2.53
C SER A 99 9.75 -6.87 2.87
N CYS A 100 11.06 -6.74 3.05
CA CYS A 100 11.90 -7.81 3.62
C CYS A 100 11.71 -7.96 5.14
N LYS A 101 11.18 -6.93 5.81
CA LYS A 101 10.77 -6.97 7.21
C LYS A 101 9.29 -7.30 7.30
N TYR A 102 8.93 -8.24 8.17
CA TYR A 102 7.53 -8.51 8.47
C TYR A 102 6.79 -7.24 8.94
N TYR A 103 5.62 -7.02 8.36
CA TYR A 103 4.61 -6.07 8.81
C TYR A 103 3.26 -6.78 8.78
N SER A 104 2.28 -6.24 9.48
CA SER A 104 0.91 -6.76 9.43
C SER A 104 0.18 -6.24 8.18
N PRO A 105 -0.24 -7.12 7.25
CA PRO A 105 -1.05 -6.72 6.11
C PRO A 105 -2.39 -6.11 6.52
N LYS A 106 -2.98 -6.65 7.59
CA LYS A 106 -4.29 -6.20 8.09
C LYS A 106 -4.20 -4.81 8.70
N ILE A 107 -3.23 -4.55 9.58
CA ILE A 107 -3.01 -3.23 10.17
C ILE A 107 -2.67 -2.22 9.06
N THR A 108 -1.91 -2.63 8.06
CA THR A 108 -1.60 -1.79 6.89
C THR A 108 -2.84 -1.44 6.08
N ALA A 109 -3.71 -2.41 5.82
CA ALA A 109 -4.97 -2.18 5.10
C ALA A 109 -5.95 -1.32 5.90
N GLU A 110 -6.08 -1.52 7.22
CA GLU A 110 -6.91 -0.66 8.08
C GLU A 110 -6.38 0.77 8.11
N PHE A 111 -5.06 0.96 8.26
CA PHE A 111 -4.45 2.28 8.19
C PHE A 111 -4.75 2.98 6.86
N ALA A 112 -4.59 2.27 5.74
CA ALA A 112 -4.87 2.83 4.42
C ALA A 112 -6.37 3.16 4.22
N LYS A 113 -7.26 2.28 4.71
CA LYS A 113 -8.70 2.53 4.73
C LYS A 113 -9.04 3.79 5.54
N GLU A 114 -8.49 3.93 6.74
CA GLU A 114 -8.72 5.10 7.60
C GLU A 114 -8.20 6.38 6.94
N PHE A 115 -6.98 6.35 6.40
CA PHE A 115 -6.36 7.51 5.76
C PHE A 115 -7.18 7.99 4.57
N PHE A 116 -7.56 7.10 3.66
CA PHE A 116 -8.32 7.44 2.45
C PHE A 116 -9.84 7.44 2.64
N LYS A 117 -10.31 7.22 3.88
CA LYS A 117 -11.73 7.07 4.24
C LYS A 117 -12.48 6.07 3.34
N ALA A 118 -11.81 4.98 2.98
CA ALA A 118 -12.42 3.93 2.19
C ALA A 118 -13.54 3.25 2.97
N LYS A 119 -14.57 2.80 2.26
CA LYS A 119 -15.70 2.08 2.86
C LYS A 119 -15.28 0.71 3.37
N ASP A 120 -14.54 -0.03 2.55
CA ASP A 120 -14.01 -1.35 2.83
C ASP A 120 -12.72 -1.61 2.03
N TYR A 121 -12.13 -2.79 2.24
CA TYR A 121 -10.96 -3.25 1.51
C TYR A 121 -10.95 -4.75 1.30
N ILE A 122 -10.18 -5.19 0.32
CA ILE A 122 -9.70 -6.58 0.18
C ILE A 122 -8.19 -6.56 0.38
N VAL A 123 -7.66 -7.54 1.12
CA VAL A 123 -6.21 -7.73 1.27
C VAL A 123 -5.84 -9.17 0.96
N ASN A 124 -4.88 -9.33 0.06
CA ASN A 124 -4.20 -10.59 -0.20
C ASN A 124 -2.74 -10.47 0.20
N SER A 125 -2.14 -11.54 0.70
CA SER A 125 -0.75 -11.51 1.15
C SER A 125 -0.04 -12.80 0.81
N THR A 126 1.26 -12.70 0.57
CA THR A 126 2.09 -13.85 0.18
C THR A 126 3.48 -13.68 0.77
N LEU A 127 3.96 -14.72 1.45
CA LEU A 127 5.34 -14.82 1.90
C LEU A 127 6.27 -14.99 0.70
N ARG A 128 7.42 -14.35 0.77
CA ARG A 128 8.43 -14.34 -0.29
C ARG A 128 9.66 -15.09 0.23
N PHE A 129 10.14 -16.07 -0.52
CA PHE A 129 11.26 -16.95 -0.17
C PHE A 129 12.45 -16.71 -1.08
#